data_AF-A0AAN7PCE3-F1
#
_entry.id   AF-A0AAN7PCE3-F1
#
_cell.length_a   1.000
_cell.length_b   1.000
_cell.length_c   1.000
_cell.angle_alpha   90.00
_cell.angle_beta   90.00
_cell.angle_gamma   90.00
#
_symmetry.space_group_name_H-M   'P 1'
#
loop_
_entity.id
_entity.type
_entity.pdbx_description
1 polymer ?
#
loop_
_entity_poly.entity_id
_entity_poly.type
_entity_poly.pdbx_seq_one_letter_code
_entity_poly.pdbx_strand_id
1 'polypeptide(L)'
;MDHNKIKTKKHVKRTVYTDEDAHKLVDIVAKYQNVVESKKTDVVAWKEKDAAWQKIGEEYNCGQLETRTVDQLRSKFDNLKKETRCYFAKQRQDLYRTGGGVVEDNIRAILKLLYNKIRCIINLSVLGLEAFPGDSDMIATDIATDHIVSDIGTTETASAAEMVEIPPAAAECSSKTVKKYK
;
A
#
# COMPACT_ATOMS: atom_id res chain seq x y z
N MET A 1 -15.30 17.70 -56.93
CA MET A 1 -14.89 16.79 -55.84
C MET A 1 -14.46 17.66 -54.69
N ASP A 2 -14.96 17.40 -53.49
CA ASP A 2 -14.34 17.68 -52.18
C ASP A 2 -15.43 17.89 -51.12
N HIS A 3 -15.74 16.79 -50.41
CA HIS A 3 -16.60 16.80 -49.24
C HIS A 3 -15.76 17.16 -48.01
N ASN A 4 -15.87 18.41 -47.55
CA ASN A 4 -15.24 18.87 -46.33
C ASN A 4 -16.01 18.35 -45.10
N LYS A 5 -15.50 17.29 -44.47
CA LYS A 5 -16.10 16.65 -43.30
C LYS A 5 -15.61 17.33 -42.02
N ILE A 6 -16.41 18.27 -41.50
CA ILE A 6 -16.18 18.92 -40.20
C ILE A 6 -16.29 17.85 -39.11
N LYS A 7 -15.15 17.44 -38.52
CA LYS A 7 -15.12 16.55 -37.36
C LYS A 7 -15.56 17.32 -36.12
N THR A 8 -16.80 17.18 -35.69
CA THR A 8 -17.27 17.74 -34.42
C THR A 8 -16.61 16.98 -33.27
N LYS A 9 -15.85 17.69 -32.42
CA LYS A 9 -15.25 17.12 -31.19
C LYS A 9 -16.39 16.78 -30.23
N LYS A 10 -16.63 15.49 -29.95
CA LYS A 10 -17.57 15.06 -28.92
C LYS A 10 -17.08 15.53 -27.54
N HIS A 11 -17.93 16.24 -26.80
CA HIS A 11 -17.63 16.62 -25.42
C HIS A 11 -17.68 15.37 -24.55
N VAL A 12 -16.51 14.97 -24.03
CA VAL A 12 -16.40 13.85 -23.09
C VAL A 12 -16.94 14.32 -21.74
N LYS A 13 -17.96 13.62 -21.23
CA LYS A 13 -18.52 13.90 -19.90
C LYS A 13 -17.44 13.68 -18.85
N ARG A 14 -17.34 14.60 -17.88
CA ARG A 14 -16.45 14.42 -16.73
C ARG A 14 -16.99 13.30 -15.88
N THR A 15 -16.13 12.35 -15.58
CA THR A 15 -16.46 11.21 -14.74
C THR A 15 -16.07 11.51 -13.30
N VAL A 16 -17.03 11.39 -12.38
CA VAL A 16 -16.80 11.66 -10.95
C VAL A 16 -16.52 10.34 -10.25
N TYR A 17 -15.52 10.34 -9.36
CA TYR A 17 -15.23 9.21 -8.48
C TYR A 17 -16.02 9.38 -7.18
N THR A 18 -16.82 8.38 -6.83
CA THR A 18 -17.50 8.33 -5.54
C THR A 18 -16.53 7.89 -4.44
N ASP A 19 -16.94 8.03 -3.17
CA ASP A 19 -16.15 7.54 -2.03
C ASP A 19 -16.01 6.01 -2.08
N GLU A 20 -17.02 5.30 -2.57
CA GLU A 20 -16.99 3.84 -2.77
C GLU A 20 -16.00 3.43 -3.88
N ASP A 21 -15.96 4.17 -4.97
CA ASP A 21 -15.00 3.95 -6.07
C ASP A 21 -13.56 4.11 -5.58
N ALA A 22 -13.32 5.12 -4.73
CA ALA A 22 -12.01 5.36 -4.13
C ALA A 22 -11.60 4.21 -3.19
N HIS A 23 -12.53 3.71 -2.37
CA HIS A 23 -12.29 2.53 -1.50
C HIS A 23 -11.96 1.29 -2.32
N LYS A 24 -12.79 0.95 -3.31
CA LYS A 24 -12.55 -0.19 -4.21
C LYS A 24 -11.18 -0.11 -4.89
N LEU A 25 -10.80 1.07 -5.37
CA LEU A 25 -9.49 1.29 -5.98
C LEU A 25 -8.35 1.00 -4.99
N VAL A 26 -8.42 1.55 -3.77
CA VAL A 26 -7.39 1.32 -2.74
C VAL A 26 -7.31 -0.14 -2.32
N ASP A 27 -8.44 -0.84 -2.23
CA ASP A 27 -8.52 -2.26 -1.91
C ASP A 27 -7.79 -3.12 -2.94
N ILE A 28 -8.01 -2.85 -4.23
CA ILE A 28 -7.35 -3.56 -5.32
C ILE A 28 -5.85 -3.22 -5.31
N VAL A 29 -5.48 -1.94 -5.19
CA VAL A 29 -4.06 -1.53 -5.15
C VAL A 29 -3.31 -2.16 -3.98
N ALA A 30 -3.95 -2.32 -2.82
CA ALA A 30 -3.35 -2.97 -1.65
C ALA A 30 -2.87 -4.40 -1.95
N LYS A 31 -3.57 -5.15 -2.82
CA LYS A 31 -3.17 -6.50 -3.25
C LYS A 31 -1.85 -6.50 -4.04
N TYR A 32 -1.56 -5.42 -4.77
CA TYR A 32 -0.37 -5.27 -5.61
C TYR A 32 0.68 -4.32 -5.00
N GLN A 33 0.55 -3.95 -3.72
CA GLN A 33 1.38 -2.92 -3.08
C GLN A 33 2.88 -3.19 -3.21
N ASN A 34 3.30 -4.44 -3.12
CA ASN A 34 4.71 -4.85 -3.16
C ASN A 34 5.38 -4.49 -4.50
N VAL A 35 4.61 -4.49 -5.60
CA VAL A 35 5.10 -4.16 -6.94
C VAL A 35 4.96 -2.67 -7.19
N VAL A 36 3.79 -2.09 -6.88
CA VAL A 36 3.45 -0.68 -7.14
C VAL A 36 4.35 0.27 -6.36
N GLU A 37 4.58 0.02 -5.07
CA GLU A 37 5.40 0.87 -4.19
C GLU A 37 6.85 0.35 -4.07
N SER A 38 7.29 -0.53 -4.97
CA SER A 38 8.69 -0.97 -5.01
C SER A 38 9.62 0.20 -5.36
N LYS A 39 10.72 0.32 -4.62
CA LYS A 39 11.75 1.36 -4.86
C LYS A 39 12.74 1.01 -5.98
N LYS A 40 12.61 -0.17 -6.60
CA LYS A 40 13.47 -0.59 -7.69
C LYS A 40 13.24 0.27 -8.92
N THR A 41 14.34 0.67 -9.57
CA THR A 41 14.35 1.57 -10.74
C THR A 41 14.77 0.87 -12.04
N ASP A 42 14.91 -0.45 -12.03
CA ASP A 42 15.33 -1.24 -13.18
C ASP A 42 14.28 -1.26 -14.31
N VAL A 43 14.72 -1.39 -15.57
CA VAL A 43 13.82 -1.49 -16.74
C VAL A 43 12.80 -2.63 -16.57
N VAL A 44 13.20 -3.74 -15.94
CA VAL A 44 12.32 -4.86 -15.62
C VAL A 44 11.25 -4.44 -14.60
N ALA A 45 11.65 -3.76 -13.52
CA ALA A 45 10.72 -3.27 -12.50
C ALA A 45 9.70 -2.27 -13.07
N TRP A 46 10.08 -1.46 -14.07
CA TRP A 46 9.14 -0.56 -14.74
C TRP A 46 8.06 -1.34 -15.50
N LYS A 47 8.45 -2.38 -16.25
CA LYS A 47 7.50 -3.25 -16.96
C LYS A 47 6.60 -4.01 -15.98
N GLU A 48 7.14 -4.47 -14.85
CA GLU A 48 6.36 -5.13 -13.80
C GLU A 48 5.33 -4.20 -13.17
N LYS A 49 5.70 -2.96 -12.87
CA LYS A 49 4.78 -1.92 -12.39
C LYS A 49 3.69 -1.64 -13.42
N ASP A 50 4.06 -1.48 -14.68
CA ASP A 50 3.11 -1.22 -15.75
C ASP A 50 2.10 -2.37 -15.89
N ALA A 51 2.59 -3.62 -15.89
CA ALA A 51 1.76 -4.83 -15.92
C ALA A 51 0.85 -4.96 -14.69
N ALA A 52 1.34 -4.63 -13.48
CA ALA A 52 0.53 -4.62 -12.27
C ALA A 52 -0.63 -3.62 -12.39
N TRP A 53 -0.38 -2.43 -12.93
CA TRP A 53 -1.42 -1.44 -13.17
C TRP A 53 -2.43 -1.83 -14.26
N GLN A 54 -2.01 -2.59 -15.28
CA GLN A 54 -2.96 -3.18 -16.24
C GLN A 54 -3.92 -4.15 -15.52
N LYS A 55 -3.39 -5.05 -14.68
CA LYS A 55 -4.21 -5.96 -13.87
C LYS A 55 -5.16 -5.22 -12.92
N ILE A 56 -4.69 -4.16 -12.27
CA ILE A 56 -5.53 -3.29 -11.43
C ILE A 56 -6.67 -2.69 -12.27
N GLY A 57 -6.38 -2.22 -13.48
CA GLY A 57 -7.39 -1.69 -14.39
C GLY A 57 -8.42 -2.72 -14.83
N GLU A 58 -7.99 -3.94 -15.14
CA GLU A 58 -8.88 -5.06 -15.48
C GLU A 58 -9.78 -5.44 -14.30
N GLU A 59 -9.22 -5.60 -13.10
CA GLU A 59 -9.96 -5.96 -11.90
C GLU A 59 -10.93 -4.85 -11.47
N TYR A 60 -10.52 -3.59 -11.58
CA TYR A 60 -11.39 -2.45 -11.25
C TYR A 60 -12.55 -2.33 -12.24
N ASN A 61 -12.28 -2.48 -13.53
CA ASN A 61 -13.31 -2.38 -14.57
C ASN A 61 -14.22 -3.62 -14.64
N CYS A 62 -13.80 -4.74 -14.02
CA CYS A 62 -14.62 -5.93 -13.92
C CYS A 62 -15.90 -5.63 -13.11
N GLY A 63 -17.05 -5.64 -13.78
CA GLY A 63 -18.35 -5.37 -13.16
C GLY A 63 -18.69 -3.88 -13.02
N GLN A 64 -17.89 -2.97 -13.57
CA GLN A 64 -18.23 -1.55 -13.63
C GLN A 64 -19.03 -1.22 -14.89
N LEU A 65 -20.02 -0.34 -14.76
CA LEU A 65 -20.81 0.14 -15.89
C LEU A 65 -20.00 1.09 -16.78
N GLU A 66 -19.14 1.91 -16.17
CA GLU A 66 -18.29 2.87 -16.86
C GLU A 66 -16.82 2.49 -16.71
N THR A 67 -16.15 2.24 -17.83
CA THR A 67 -14.75 1.85 -17.84
C THR A 67 -13.83 3.05 -17.56
N ARG A 68 -12.81 2.82 -16.74
CA ARG A 68 -11.74 3.77 -16.45
C ARG A 68 -10.46 3.33 -17.13
N THR A 69 -9.71 4.29 -17.67
CA THR A 69 -8.38 3.98 -18.19
C THR A 69 -7.39 3.80 -17.04
N VAL A 70 -6.35 2.99 -17.26
CA VAL A 70 -5.30 2.76 -16.26
C VAL A 70 -4.66 4.08 -15.82
N ASP A 71 -4.46 5.03 -16.73
CA ASP A 71 -3.90 6.35 -16.41
C ASP A 71 -4.79 7.17 -15.48
N GLN A 72 -6.12 7.07 -15.64
CA GLN A 72 -7.07 7.74 -14.74
C GLN A 72 -7.02 7.13 -13.33
N LEU A 73 -6.91 5.81 -13.23
CA LEU A 73 -6.78 5.10 -11.95
C LEU A 73 -5.46 5.44 -11.25
N ARG A 74 -4.34 5.44 -12.00
CA ARG A 74 -3.02 5.89 -11.51
C ARG A 74 -3.10 7.31 -10.96
N SER A 75 -3.63 8.23 -11.77
CA SER A 75 -3.76 9.64 -11.39
C SER A 75 -4.63 9.82 -10.14
N LYS A 76 -5.74 9.07 -10.05
CA LYS A 76 -6.63 9.12 -8.87
C LYS A 76 -5.91 8.59 -7.62
N PHE A 77 -5.19 7.49 -7.72
CA PHE A 77 -4.42 6.95 -6.60
C PHE A 77 -3.27 7.88 -6.18
N ASP A 78 -2.56 8.49 -7.12
CA ASP A 78 -1.52 9.47 -6.80
C ASP A 78 -2.06 10.71 -6.10
N ASN A 79 -3.25 11.16 -6.47
CA ASN A 79 -3.95 12.24 -5.76
C ASN A 79 -4.35 11.80 -4.35
N LEU A 80 -4.86 10.59 -4.17
CA LEU A 80 -5.16 10.02 -2.85
C LEU A 80 -3.91 9.93 -1.96
N LYS A 81 -2.75 9.54 -2.52
CA LYS A 81 -1.46 9.58 -1.80
C LYS A 81 -1.10 10.99 -1.34
N LYS A 82 -1.30 12.00 -2.19
CA LYS A 82 -1.03 13.40 -1.84
C LYS A 82 -1.96 13.90 -0.74
N GLU A 83 -3.25 13.64 -0.86
CA GLU A 83 -4.24 13.99 0.15
C GLU A 83 -3.93 13.33 1.50
N THR A 84 -3.58 12.04 1.49
CA THR A 84 -3.18 11.29 2.67
C THR A 84 -1.98 11.94 3.37
N ARG A 85 -0.92 12.29 2.61
CA ARG A 85 0.24 12.99 3.17
C ARG A 85 -0.13 14.35 3.76
N CYS A 86 -0.97 15.11 3.07
CA CYS A 86 -1.45 16.41 3.55
C CYS A 86 -2.24 16.27 4.86
N TYR A 87 -3.13 15.28 4.93
CA TYR A 87 -3.92 14.98 6.12
C TYR A 87 -3.02 14.68 7.32
N PHE A 88 -2.09 13.73 7.21
CA PHE A 88 -1.20 13.38 8.32
C PHE A 88 -0.18 14.48 8.66
N ALA A 89 0.27 15.27 7.68
CA ALA A 89 1.12 16.42 7.95
C ALA A 89 0.36 17.49 8.75
N LYS A 90 -0.91 17.74 8.41
CA LYS A 90 -1.77 18.66 9.15
C LYS A 90 -2.04 18.17 10.57
N GLN A 91 -2.33 16.87 10.74
CA GLN A 91 -2.47 16.26 12.08
C GLN A 91 -1.23 16.53 12.95
N ARG A 92 -0.04 16.28 12.38
CA ARG A 92 1.22 16.49 13.10
C ARG A 92 1.46 17.98 13.41
N GLN A 93 1.15 18.86 12.48
CA GLN A 93 1.25 20.31 12.68
C GLN A 93 0.31 20.78 13.79
N ASP A 94 -0.92 20.28 13.82
CA ASP A 94 -1.90 20.63 14.83
C ASP A 94 -1.48 20.13 16.22
N LEU A 95 -0.94 18.90 16.31
CA LEU A 95 -0.36 18.37 17.55
C LEU A 95 0.77 19.25 18.09
N TYR A 96 1.72 19.67 17.23
CA TYR A 96 2.80 20.57 17.65
C TYR A 96 2.30 21.96 18.04
N ARG A 97 1.25 22.45 17.38
CA ARG A 97 0.65 23.76 17.68
C ARG A 97 -0.09 23.78 19.01
N THR A 98 -0.75 22.68 19.39
CA THR A 98 -1.49 22.57 20.66
C THR A 98 -0.62 22.07 21.81
N GLY A 99 0.64 21.71 21.55
CA GLY A 99 1.52 21.08 22.55
C GLY A 99 1.06 19.69 22.97
N GLY A 100 0.40 18.94 22.06
CA GLY A 100 -0.11 17.59 22.32
C GLY A 100 -1.58 17.52 22.75
N GLY A 101 -2.31 18.64 22.77
CA GLY A 101 -3.75 18.65 23.04
C GLY A 101 -4.58 18.03 21.90
N VAL A 102 -5.75 17.49 22.25
CA VAL A 102 -6.70 16.88 21.30
C VAL A 102 -7.17 17.93 20.29
N VAL A 103 -7.15 17.56 19.00
CA VAL A 103 -7.62 18.38 17.89
C VAL A 103 -8.81 17.67 17.26
N GLU A 104 -9.93 18.38 17.11
CA GLU A 104 -11.14 17.82 16.53
C GLU A 104 -11.02 17.66 15.00
N ASP A 105 -11.19 16.43 14.53
CA ASP A 105 -11.10 16.05 13.13
C ASP A 105 -12.47 16.11 12.45
N ASN A 106 -12.71 17.20 11.71
CA ASN A 106 -13.94 17.39 10.94
C ASN A 106 -13.94 16.66 9.57
N ILE A 107 -13.39 15.45 9.51
CA ILE A 107 -13.32 14.64 8.29
C ILE A 107 -14.32 13.48 8.37
N ARG A 108 -14.95 13.15 7.24
CA ARG A 108 -15.85 12.00 7.13
C ARG A 108 -15.13 10.71 7.54
N ALA A 109 -15.77 9.89 8.37
CA ALA A 109 -15.20 8.63 8.86
C ALA A 109 -14.70 7.70 7.74
N ILE A 110 -15.46 7.63 6.62
CA ILE A 110 -15.11 6.84 5.43
C ILE A 110 -13.76 7.29 4.83
N LEU A 111 -13.51 8.60 4.76
CA LEU A 111 -12.24 9.14 4.24
C LEU A 111 -11.09 8.92 5.23
N LYS A 112 -11.36 9.03 6.53
CA LYS A 112 -10.37 8.73 7.58
C LYS A 112 -9.88 7.28 7.46
N LEU A 113 -10.78 6.32 7.29
CA LEU A 113 -10.43 4.92 7.07
C LEU A 113 -9.61 4.72 5.79
N LEU A 114 -10.01 5.39 4.70
CA LEU A 114 -9.29 5.34 3.42
C LEU A 114 -7.85 5.85 3.56
N TYR A 115 -7.65 7.01 4.20
CA TYR A 115 -6.33 7.59 4.42
C TYR A 115 -5.45 6.72 5.32
N ASN A 116 -6.01 6.10 6.36
CA ASN A 116 -5.27 5.12 7.16
C ASN A 116 -4.83 3.92 6.33
N LYS A 117 -5.70 3.38 5.47
CA LYS A 117 -5.33 2.27 4.57
C LYS A 117 -4.22 2.65 3.61
N ILE A 118 -4.30 3.83 3.00
CA ILE A 118 -3.25 4.35 2.12
C ILE A 118 -1.96 4.55 2.92
N ARG A 119 -2.02 5.10 4.14
CA ARG A 119 -0.84 5.26 5.01
C ARG A 119 -0.12 3.94 5.24
N CYS A 120 -0.83 2.82 5.43
CA CYS A 120 -0.20 1.50 5.54
C CYS A 120 0.56 1.11 4.26
N ILE A 121 -0.01 1.39 3.08
CA ILE A 121 0.61 1.11 1.78
C ILE A 121 1.88 1.97 1.57
N ILE A 122 1.82 3.26 1.92
CA ILE A 122 2.92 4.22 1.70
C ILE A 122 3.72 4.53 2.98
N ASN A 123 3.76 3.60 3.94
CA ASN A 123 4.19 3.83 5.33
C ASN A 123 5.49 4.66 5.44
N LEU A 124 6.52 4.24 4.70
CA LEU A 124 7.84 4.84 4.74
C LEU A 124 7.87 6.30 4.22
N SER A 125 6.92 6.68 3.36
CA SER A 125 6.78 8.06 2.88
C SER A 125 6.07 8.98 3.88
N VAL A 126 5.33 8.44 4.86
CA VAL A 126 4.45 9.23 5.76
C VAL A 126 5.05 9.36 7.15
N LEU A 127 5.61 8.28 7.70
CA LEU A 127 6.18 8.28 9.06
C LEU A 127 7.69 8.47 9.09
N GLY A 128 8.39 8.03 8.04
CA GLY A 128 9.85 7.98 8.04
C GLY A 128 10.35 6.68 8.69
N LEU A 129 11.57 6.73 9.25
CA LEU A 129 12.08 5.67 10.11
C LEU A 129 11.56 5.88 11.52
N GLU A 130 11.19 4.80 12.20
CA GLU A 130 10.82 4.85 13.62
C GLU A 130 12.01 5.35 14.44
N ALA A 131 11.75 6.19 15.44
CA ALA A 131 12.77 6.68 16.37
C ALA A 131 13.40 5.50 17.11
N PHE A 132 14.72 5.53 17.30
CA PHE A 132 15.40 4.47 18.00
C PHE A 132 15.11 4.59 19.51
N PRO A 133 14.91 3.48 20.24
CA PRO A 133 14.73 3.53 21.68
C PRO A 133 15.88 4.28 22.37
N GLY A 134 15.56 5.39 23.03
CA GLY A 134 16.55 6.27 23.68
C GLY A 134 16.82 7.59 22.96
N ASP A 135 16.21 7.84 21.80
CA ASP A 135 16.27 9.15 21.14
C ASP A 135 15.43 10.19 21.90
N SER A 136 15.93 11.42 22.00
CA SER A 136 15.31 12.51 22.77
C SER A 136 13.96 12.97 22.21
N ASP A 137 13.64 12.62 20.97
CA ASP A 137 12.43 12.96 20.23
C ASP A 137 11.46 11.76 20.08
N MET A 138 11.61 10.72 20.91
CA MET A 138 10.66 9.60 20.96
C MET A 138 9.29 10.07 21.48
N ILE A 139 8.38 10.37 20.56
CA ILE A 139 6.97 10.65 20.87
C ILE A 139 6.27 9.31 21.08
N ALA A 140 5.73 9.07 22.28
CA ALA A 140 4.87 7.91 22.53
C ALA A 140 3.62 8.04 21.65
N THR A 141 3.58 7.33 20.53
CA THR A 141 2.38 7.26 19.72
C THR A 141 1.47 6.18 20.30
N ASP A 142 0.43 6.59 21.00
CA ASP A 142 -0.71 5.73 21.35
C ASP A 142 -1.50 5.40 20.08
N ILE A 143 -0.90 4.63 19.17
CA ILE A 143 -1.66 3.99 18.11
C ILE A 143 -2.21 2.73 18.74
N ALA A 144 -3.42 2.86 19.29
CA ALA A 144 -4.31 1.72 19.44
C ALA A 144 -4.46 1.09 18.05
N THR A 145 -3.60 0.11 17.76
CA THR A 145 -3.83 -0.84 16.69
C THR A 145 -5.04 -1.66 17.12
N ASP A 146 -6.23 -1.19 16.77
CA ASP A 146 -7.41 -2.05 16.80
C ASP A 146 -7.10 -3.25 15.91
N HIS A 147 -6.81 -4.36 16.58
CA HIS A 147 -6.71 -5.68 16.00
C HIS A 147 -7.96 -5.93 15.15
N ILE A 148 -7.82 -5.91 13.83
CA ILE A 148 -8.69 -6.72 12.98
C ILE A 148 -8.24 -8.16 13.21
N VAL A 149 -8.77 -8.77 14.26
CA VAL A 149 -8.75 -10.21 14.45
C VAL A 149 -9.57 -10.79 13.29
N SER A 150 -8.91 -11.37 12.29
CA SER A 150 -9.55 -12.35 11.43
C SER A 150 -9.69 -13.62 12.25
N ASP A 151 -10.84 -13.72 12.90
CA ASP A 151 -11.34 -14.90 13.59
C ASP A 151 -11.47 -16.04 12.57
N ILE A 152 -10.48 -16.93 12.54
CA ILE A 152 -10.61 -18.26 11.97
C ILE A 152 -10.40 -19.23 13.12
N GLY A 153 -11.52 -19.70 13.65
CA GLY A 153 -11.55 -20.76 14.63
C GLY A 153 -10.83 -22.01 14.14
N THR A 154 -10.06 -22.62 15.01
CA THR A 154 -9.85 -24.06 14.98
C THR A 154 -9.91 -24.54 16.43
N THR A 155 -10.97 -25.28 16.68
CA THR A 155 -11.30 -26.04 17.88
C THR A 155 -10.23 -27.09 18.19
N GLU A 156 -9.96 -27.25 19.49
CA GLU A 156 -9.76 -28.53 20.22
C GLU A 156 -8.65 -29.50 19.73
N THR A 157 -7.95 -30.30 20.52
CA THR A 157 -7.82 -30.56 21.96
C THR A 157 -6.60 -31.49 22.12
N ALA A 158 -5.94 -31.38 23.28
CA ALA A 158 -5.29 -32.46 24.04
C ALA A 158 -4.10 -33.26 23.46
N SER A 159 -2.99 -33.14 24.22
CA SER A 159 -2.35 -34.25 24.94
C SER A 159 -0.97 -34.73 24.49
N ALA A 160 -0.15 -34.89 25.54
CA ALA A 160 1.01 -35.74 25.74
C ALA A 160 2.37 -35.30 25.16
N ALA A 161 3.25 -35.00 26.12
CA ALA A 161 4.69 -34.91 26.06
C ALA A 161 5.36 -36.18 25.51
N GLU A 162 6.51 -36.03 24.84
CA GLU A 162 7.69 -36.85 25.10
C GLU A 162 8.99 -36.15 24.64
N MET A 163 10.02 -36.23 25.48
CA MET A 163 11.38 -35.76 25.26
C MET A 163 12.20 -36.81 24.51
N VAL A 164 13.00 -36.43 23.50
CA VAL A 164 14.20 -37.22 23.13
C VAL A 164 15.36 -36.28 22.73
N GLU A 165 16.52 -36.67 23.24
CA GLU A 165 17.85 -36.05 23.28
C GLU A 165 18.45 -35.59 21.94
N ILE A 166 19.27 -34.54 22.05
CA ILE A 166 20.31 -34.17 21.06
C ILE A 166 21.66 -34.63 21.63
N PRO A 167 22.43 -35.46 20.91
CA PRO A 167 23.88 -35.50 21.05
C PRO A 167 24.60 -34.85 19.83
N PRO A 168 25.79 -34.26 20.02
CA PRO A 168 26.48 -33.48 18.99
C PRO A 168 27.60 -34.24 18.26
N ALA A 169 27.98 -33.65 17.11
CA ALA A 169 29.32 -33.56 16.54
C ALA A 169 29.83 -34.61 15.50
N ALA A 170 30.54 -34.00 14.53
CA ALA A 170 31.60 -34.51 13.65
C ALA A 170 31.20 -35.30 12.38
N ALA A 171 31.44 -34.69 11.21
CA ALA A 171 32.57 -35.08 10.34
C ALA A 171 32.64 -34.20 9.08
N GLU A 172 33.84 -33.72 8.82
CA GLU A 172 34.29 -33.00 7.63
C GLU A 172 34.21 -33.89 6.37
N CYS A 173 34.00 -33.30 5.20
CA CYS A 173 34.71 -33.76 3.99
C CYS A 173 34.82 -32.64 2.96
N SER A 174 36.03 -32.10 2.88
CA SER A 174 36.49 -31.19 1.83
C SER A 174 36.63 -31.95 0.51
N SER A 175 36.17 -31.36 -0.59
CA SER A 175 36.68 -31.68 -1.93
C SER A 175 36.59 -30.46 -2.84
N LYS A 176 37.75 -29.87 -3.09
CA LYS A 176 38.05 -28.80 -4.03
C LYS A 176 37.77 -29.25 -5.47
N THR A 177 37.39 -28.31 -6.34
CA THR A 177 37.93 -28.31 -7.72
C THR A 177 37.99 -26.90 -8.30
N VAL A 178 39.21 -26.51 -8.63
CA VAL A 178 39.61 -25.29 -9.32
C VAL A 178 39.37 -25.48 -10.82
N LYS A 179 38.79 -24.49 -11.51
CA LYS A 179 38.94 -24.33 -12.96
C LYS A 179 39.20 -22.86 -13.33
N LYS A 180 40.48 -22.58 -13.61
CA LYS A 180 40.99 -21.41 -14.35
C LYS A 180 40.77 -21.65 -15.84
N TYR A 181 40.24 -20.66 -16.58
CA TYR A 181 40.47 -20.39 -18.02
C TYR A 181 39.87 -18.98 -18.29
N LYS A 182 40.41 -18.09 -19.11
CA LYS A 182 41.70 -17.86 -19.77
C LYS A 182 41.74 -16.36 -20.03
#